data_AF-A0A957JSM0-F1
#
_entry.id   AF-A0A957JSM0-F1
#
_cell.length_a   1.000
_cell.length_b   1.000
_cell.length_c   1.000
_cell.angle_alpha   90.00
_cell.angle_beta   90.00
_cell.angle_gamma   90.00
#
_symmetry.space_group_name_H-M   'P 1'
#
loop_
_entity.id
_entity.type
_entity.pdbx_description
1 polymer ?
#
loop_
_entity_poly.entity_id
_entity_poly.type
_entity_poly.pdbx_seq_one_letter_code
_entity_poly.pdbx_strand_id
1 'polypeptide(L)'
;GPHFMECVTYRFRAHSMFDAELYRQKTEVSEWRQRDPINQFMAQIKADGTLTDADLATMEREIAQEMDEAVAFAEAGSWEPLADLTRFVYSEN
;
A
#
# COMPACT_ATOMS: atom_id res chain seq x y z
N GLY A 1 -13.98 20.81 19.39
CA GLY A 1 -13.15 21.67 18.52
C GLY A 1 -12.26 20.79 17.65
N PRO A 2 -11.47 21.36 16.73
CA PRO A 2 -10.47 20.60 15.99
C PRO A 2 -9.35 20.08 16.90
N HIS A 3 -8.68 19.01 16.48
CA HIS A 3 -7.54 18.42 17.16
C HIS A 3 -6.41 18.15 16.16
N PHE A 4 -5.18 18.12 16.67
CA PHE A 4 -4.00 17.70 15.92
C PHE A 4 -3.58 16.30 16.39
N MET A 5 -3.22 15.43 15.45
CA MET A 5 -2.71 14.09 15.72
C MET A 5 -1.48 13.87 14.85
N GLU A 6 -0.37 13.49 15.49
CA GLU A 6 0.87 13.10 14.81
C GLU A 6 1.00 11.58 14.81
N CYS A 7 1.06 10.99 13.62
CA CYS A 7 1.32 9.57 13.43
C CYS A 7 2.78 9.37 12.99
N VAL A 8 3.65 9.03 13.93
CA VAL A 8 5.06 8.74 13.64
C VAL A 8 5.16 7.39 12.93
N THR A 9 5.35 7.42 11.61
CA THR A 9 5.44 6.23 10.75
C THR A 9 6.73 6.25 9.91
N TYR A 10 6.96 5.19 9.14
CA TYR A 10 8.16 5.03 8.33
C TYR A 10 7.87 4.52 6.91
N ARG A 11 8.49 5.15 5.91
CA ARG A 11 8.40 4.72 4.50
C ARG A 11 9.55 3.75 4.19
N PHE A 12 9.25 2.47 4.04
CA PHE A 12 10.28 1.45 3.81
C PHE A 12 10.93 1.49 2.41
N ARG A 13 10.24 2.03 1.41
CA ARG A 13 10.78 2.22 0.05
C ARG A 13 11.33 3.64 -0.12
N ALA A 14 12.05 3.87 -1.21
CA ALA A 14 12.51 5.19 -1.62
C ALA A 14 11.33 6.17 -1.82
N HIS A 15 11.63 7.45 -2.06
CA HIS A 15 10.60 8.48 -2.24
C HIS A 15 9.68 8.21 -3.44
N SER A 16 10.25 7.65 -4.50
CA SER A 16 9.54 7.21 -5.68
C SER A 16 10.35 6.11 -6.38
N MET A 17 9.82 5.60 -7.49
CA MET A 17 10.54 4.63 -8.34
C MET A 17 11.83 5.20 -8.96
N PHE A 18 12.01 6.53 -8.98
CA PHE A 18 13.19 7.20 -9.54
C PHE A 18 14.19 7.68 -8.47
N ASP A 19 13.88 7.48 -7.19
CA ASP A 19 14.75 7.90 -6.09
C ASP A 19 15.78 6.82 -5.75
N ALA A 20 17.05 7.21 -5.79
CA ALA A 20 18.19 6.35 -5.46
C ALA A 20 18.44 6.17 -3.95
N GLU A 21 17.70 6.89 -3.09
CA GLU A 21 17.68 6.69 -1.63
C GLU A 21 19.04 6.96 -0.94
N LEU A 22 19.81 7.92 -1.44
CA LEU A 22 21.19 8.17 -0.97
C LEU A 22 21.31 8.97 0.34
N TYR A 23 20.18 9.33 0.96
CA TYR A 23 20.11 10.24 2.11
C TYR A 23 19.83 9.56 3.45
N ARG A 24 19.69 8.23 3.48
CA ARG A 24 19.47 7.48 4.72
C ARG A 24 20.24 6.17 4.73
N GLN A 25 20.50 5.67 5.93
CA GLN A 25 21.23 4.42 6.11
C GLN A 25 20.28 3.23 5.97
N LYS A 26 20.76 2.15 5.36
CA LYS A 26 19.99 0.89 5.27
C LYS A 26 19.68 0.30 6.65
N THR A 27 20.56 0.56 7.63
CA THR A 27 20.38 0.12 9.02
C THR A 27 19.15 0.78 9.66
N GLU A 28 18.95 2.08 9.46
CA GLU A 28 17.77 2.80 9.93
C GLU A 28 16.48 2.17 9.38
N VAL A 29 16.42 1.88 8.07
CA VAL A 29 15.27 1.20 7.45
C VAL A 29 15.03 -0.18 8.07
N SER A 30 16.10 -0.94 8.34
CA SER A 30 16.00 -2.27 8.94
C SER A 30 15.49 -2.24 10.39
N GLU A 31 15.90 -1.24 11.17
CA GLU A 31 15.42 -1.03 12.55
C GLU A 31 13.93 -0.69 12.55
N TRP A 32 13.48 0.16 11.62
CA TRP A 32 12.07 0.48 11.48
C TRP A 32 11.22 -0.68 10.97
N ARG A 33 11.78 -1.57 10.13
CA ARG A 33 11.07 -2.78 9.68
C ARG A 33 10.76 -3.75 10.80
N GLN A 34 11.56 -3.77 11.87
CA GLN A 34 11.22 -4.56 13.07
C GLN A 34 9.94 -4.05 13.75
N ARG A 35 9.53 -2.80 13.46
CA ARG A 35 8.31 -2.17 13.95
C ARG A 35 7.16 -2.23 12.94
N ASP A 36 7.23 -3.10 11.94
CA ASP A 36 6.16 -3.26 10.96
C ASP A 36 4.80 -3.51 11.66
N PRO A 37 3.80 -2.62 11.47
CA PRO A 37 2.52 -2.74 12.16
C PRO A 37 1.73 -3.98 11.73
N ILE A 38 1.91 -4.47 10.49
CA ILE A 38 1.23 -5.67 10.01
C ILE A 38 1.73 -6.89 10.79
N ASN A 39 3.05 -7.03 10.92
CA ASN A 39 3.65 -8.16 11.64
C ASN A 39 3.29 -8.14 13.13
N GLN A 40 3.33 -6.95 13.76
CA GLN A 40 2.98 -6.80 15.18
C GLN A 40 1.50 -7.12 15.43
N PHE A 41 0.60 -6.56 14.62
CA PHE A 41 -0.82 -6.80 14.76
C PHE A 41 -1.17 -8.27 14.48
N MET A 42 -0.59 -8.86 13.44
CA MET A 42 -0.76 -10.28 13.12
C MET A 42 -0.33 -11.19 14.27
N ALA A 43 0.82 -10.92 14.91
CA ALA A 43 1.26 -11.68 16.07
C ALA A 43 0.27 -11.58 17.24
N GLN A 44 -0.28 -10.38 17.47
CA GLN A 44 -1.28 -10.15 18.52
C GLN A 44 -2.58 -10.95 18.27
N ILE A 45 -3.14 -10.87 17.07
CA ILE A 45 -4.42 -11.52 16.73
C ILE A 45 -4.28 -13.04 16.49
N LYS A 46 -3.06 -13.53 16.27
CA LYS A 46 -2.78 -14.98 16.33
C LYS A 46 -2.74 -15.46 17.78
N ALA A 47 -2.14 -14.68 18.67
CA ALA A 47 -2.03 -15.04 20.09
C ALA A 47 -3.39 -15.05 20.80
N ASP A 48 -4.35 -14.22 20.38
CA ASP A 48 -5.71 -14.22 20.92
C ASP A 48 -6.66 -15.23 20.24
N GLY A 49 -6.18 -15.94 19.21
CA GLY A 49 -6.94 -16.95 18.48
C GLY A 49 -7.91 -16.41 17.42
N THR A 50 -7.91 -15.10 17.15
CA THR A 50 -8.75 -14.47 16.12
C THR A 50 -8.30 -14.83 14.70
N LEU A 51 -6.99 -15.06 14.51
CA LEU A 51 -6.40 -15.40 13.22
C LEU A 51 -5.64 -16.72 13.30
N THR A 52 -5.94 -17.65 12.39
CA THR A 52 -5.13 -18.86 12.20
C THR A 52 -4.18 -18.73 10.99
N ASP A 53 -3.19 -19.62 10.91
CA ASP A 53 -2.32 -19.69 9.73
C ASP A 53 -3.10 -20.08 8.44
N ALA A 54 -4.18 -20.85 8.57
CA ALA A 54 -5.03 -21.22 7.44
C ALA A 54 -5.85 -20.02 6.93
N ASP A 55 -6.35 -19.18 7.85
CA ASP A 55 -7.03 -17.94 7.49
C ASP A 55 -6.08 -16.98 6.77
N LEU A 56 -4.85 -16.83 7.30
CA LEU A 56 -3.82 -16.00 6.69
C LEU A 56 -3.47 -16.47 5.27
N ALA A 57 -3.22 -17.77 5.09
CA ALA A 57 -2.91 -18.34 3.78
C ALA A 57 -4.08 -18.17 2.79
N THR A 58 -5.31 -18.22 3.27
CA THR A 58 -6.51 -17.97 2.45
C THR A 58 -6.55 -16.51 2.00
N MET A 59 -6.38 -15.56 2.92
CA MET A 59 -6.34 -14.13 2.61
C MET A 59 -5.21 -13.78 1.64
N GLU A 60 -3.99 -14.31 1.84
CA GLU A 60 -2.85 -14.05 0.95
C GLU A 60 -3.13 -14.49 -0.49
N ARG A 61 -3.78 -15.65 -0.66
CA ARG A 61 -4.18 -16.13 -1.99
C ARG A 61 -5.26 -15.26 -2.63
N GLU A 62 -6.28 -14.88 -1.87
CA GLU A 62 -7.37 -14.03 -2.36
C GLU A 62 -6.84 -12.65 -2.76
N ILE A 63 -5.98 -12.04 -1.94
CA ILE A 63 -5.33 -10.77 -2.24
C ILE A 63 -4.45 -10.89 -3.49
N ALA A 64 -3.66 -11.95 -3.63
CA ALA A 64 -2.83 -12.16 -4.81
C ALA A 64 -3.69 -12.25 -6.08
N GLN A 65 -4.78 -13.00 -6.03
CA GLN A 65 -5.72 -13.11 -7.15
C GLN A 65 -6.35 -11.75 -7.49
N GLU A 66 -6.80 -10.99 -6.49
CA GLU A 66 -7.38 -9.65 -6.71
C GLU A 66 -6.36 -8.70 -7.36
N MET A 67 -5.10 -8.74 -6.92
CA MET A 67 -4.04 -7.92 -7.52
C MET A 67 -3.75 -8.32 -8.96
N ASP A 68 -3.68 -9.61 -9.26
CA ASP A 68 -3.47 -10.11 -10.63
C ASP A 68 -4.63 -9.68 -11.56
N GLU A 69 -5.88 -9.79 -11.09
CA GLU A 69 -7.07 -9.35 -11.83
C GLU A 69 -7.08 -7.84 -12.06
N ALA A 70 -6.73 -7.04 -11.03
CA ALA A 70 -6.67 -5.59 -11.14
C ALA A 70 -5.58 -5.12 -12.11
N VAL A 71 -4.40 -5.75 -12.09
CA VAL A 71 -3.31 -5.47 -13.03
C VAL A 71 -3.73 -5.85 -14.45
N ALA A 72 -4.28 -7.05 -14.66
CA ALA A 72 -4.72 -7.49 -15.97
C ALA A 72 -5.80 -6.58 -16.56
N PHE A 73 -6.75 -6.12 -15.73
CA PHE A 73 -7.75 -5.13 -16.14
C PHE A 73 -7.10 -3.81 -16.56
N ALA A 74 -6.15 -3.29 -15.78
CA ALA A 74 -5.46 -2.04 -16.09
C ALA A 74 -4.62 -2.14 -17.38
N GLU A 75 -3.92 -3.26 -17.59
CA GLU A 75 -3.12 -3.51 -18.79
C GLU A 75 -3.97 -3.71 -20.06
N ALA A 76 -5.18 -4.27 -19.92
CA ALA A 76 -6.14 -4.39 -21.01
C ALA A 76 -6.86 -3.07 -21.36
N GLY A 77 -6.66 -2.03 -20.55
CA GLY A 77 -7.23 -0.71 -20.77
C GLY A 77 -6.79 -0.08 -22.09
N SER A 78 -7.71 0.66 -22.72
CA SER A 78 -7.39 1.48 -23.90
C SER A 78 -6.88 2.85 -23.49
N TRP A 79 -6.09 3.48 -24.36
CA TRP A 79 -5.76 4.90 -24.22
C TRP A 79 -7.01 5.77 -24.23
N GLU A 80 -7.06 6.74 -23.33
CA GLU A 80 -8.11 7.75 -23.32
C GLU A 80 -8.09 8.58 -24.62
N PRO A 81 -9.26 8.93 -25.19
CA PRO A 81 -9.33 9.75 -26.39
C PRO A 81 -8.70 11.13 -26.16
N LEU A 82 -7.96 11.65 -27.14
CA LEU A 82 -7.42 13.02 -27.07
C LEU A 82 -8.51 14.08 -26.89
N ALA A 83 -9.72 13.82 -27.40
CA ALA A 83 -10.88 14.70 -27.23
C ALA A 83 -11.27 14.92 -25.75
N ASP A 84 -10.93 13.97 -24.88
CA ASP A 84 -11.25 14.02 -23.44
C ASP A 84 -10.14 14.69 -22.63
N LEU A 85 -9.05 15.16 -23.25
CA LEU A 85 -7.90 15.75 -22.54
C LEU A 85 -8.29 16.91 -21.60
N THR A 86 -9.26 17.74 -21.99
CA THR A 86 -9.73 18.87 -21.18
C THR A 86 -11.04 18.57 -20.42
N ARG A 87 -11.51 17.33 -20.47
CA ARG A 87 -12.73 16.91 -19.77
C ARG A 87 -12.50 17.05 -18.26
N PHE A 88 -13.53 17.55 -17.55
CA PHE A 88 -13.50 17.84 -16.10
C PHE A 88 -12.61 19.01 -15.62
N VAL A 89 -12.11 19.86 -16.52
CA VAL A 89 -11.49 21.15 -16.10
C VAL A 89 -12.53 22.09 -15.47
N TYR A 90 -13.77 22.03 -15.96
CA TYR A 90 -14.94 22.69 -15.39
C TYR A 90 -16.05 21.66 -15.17
N SER A 91 -17.00 21.95 -14.27
CA SER A 91 -18.25 21.19 -14.20
C SER A 91 -19.06 21.38 -15.48
N GLU A 92 -19.81 20.36 -15.85
CA GLU A 92 -20.83 20.49 -16.90
C GLU A 92 -21.94 21.45 -16.41
N ASN A 93 -22.47 22.27 -17.31
CA ASN A 93 -23.58 23.19 -17.02
C ASN A 93 -24.93 22.46 -16.98
#